data_AF-A0A661PK06-F1
#
_entry.id   AF-A0A661PK06-F1
#
_cell.length_a   1.000
_cell.length_b   1.000
_cell.length_c   1.000
_cell.angle_alpha   90.00
_cell.angle_beta   90.00
_cell.angle_gamma   90.00
#
_symmetry.space_group_name_H-M   'P 1'
#
loop_
_entity.id
_entity.type
_entity.pdbx_description
1 polymer ?
#
loop_
_entity_poly.entity_id
_entity_poly.type
_entity_poly.pdbx_seq_one_letter_code
_entity_poly.pdbx_strand_id
1 'polypeptide(L)'
;LSWIDSYAITWALADKPFLRKVAEEWINRLLEPDYQVDYIVREIALGPVTTNIDARLTAKEKEMLHVGTPDFFKNNRILLPTFSRRDRNGFMLLWKEATKGIPLEEAID
;
A
#
# COMPACT_ATOMS: atom_id res chain seq x y z
N LEU A 1 5.51 -10.00 -7.27
CA LEU A 1 4.38 -9.06 -7.35
C LEU A 1 4.60 -7.95 -6.35
N SER A 2 4.15 -6.74 -6.65
CA SER A 2 4.07 -5.64 -5.68
C SER A 2 2.72 -4.97 -5.78
N TRP A 3 2.20 -4.54 -4.64
CA TRP A 3 1.02 -3.68 -4.54
C TRP A 3 1.41 -2.40 -3.79
N ILE A 4 0.59 -1.38 -3.96
CA ILE A 4 0.73 -0.09 -3.27
C ILE A 4 -0.61 0.18 -2.63
N ASP A 5 -0.62 0.23 -1.30
CA ASP A 5 -1.80 0.68 -0.56
C ASP A 5 -1.84 2.21 -0.57
N SER A 6 -3.04 2.78 -0.72
CA SER A 6 -3.23 4.22 -0.86
C SER A 6 -4.40 4.70 -0.03
N TYR A 7 -4.24 5.87 0.59
CA TYR A 7 -5.35 6.59 1.20
C TYR A 7 -6.10 7.38 0.12
N ALA A 8 -7.43 7.33 0.16
CA ALA A 8 -8.27 8.08 -0.77
C ALA A 8 -9.34 8.86 0.00
N ILE A 9 -9.45 10.16 -0.28
CA ILE A 9 -10.59 10.96 0.14
C ILE A 9 -11.68 10.78 -0.91
N THR A 10 -12.83 10.26 -0.49
CA THR A 10 -13.94 9.95 -1.41
C THR A 10 -15.02 11.03 -1.39
N TRP A 11 -15.98 10.90 -2.30
CA TRP A 11 -17.17 11.76 -2.37
C TRP A 11 -18.02 11.79 -1.09
N ALA A 12 -17.81 10.84 -0.17
CA ALA A 12 -18.50 10.83 1.12
C ALA A 12 -18.21 12.07 1.99
N LEU A 13 -17.13 12.80 1.70
CA LEU A 13 -16.73 14.03 2.39
C LEU A 13 -16.96 15.31 1.58
N ALA A 14 -17.60 15.23 0.40
CA ALA A 14 -17.75 16.37 -0.51
C ALA A 14 -18.37 17.61 0.16
N ASP A 15 -19.44 17.40 0.93
CA ASP A 15 -20.18 18.46 1.62
C ASP A 15 -19.86 18.54 3.12
N LYS A 16 -18.75 17.93 3.56
CA LYS A 16 -18.34 17.85 4.97
C LYS A 16 -16.97 18.49 5.18
N PRO A 17 -16.86 19.84 5.09
CA PRO A 17 -15.57 20.54 5.04
C PRO A 17 -14.69 20.28 6.27
N PHE A 18 -15.29 20.21 7.46
CA PHE A 18 -14.54 19.88 8.68
C PHE A 18 -13.96 18.46 8.63
N LEU A 19 -14.76 17.46 8.29
CA LEU A 19 -14.29 16.07 8.23
C LEU A 19 -13.28 15.85 7.10
N ARG A 20 -13.45 16.53 5.97
CA ARG A 20 -12.45 16.55 4.91
C ARG A 20 -11.12 17.08 5.42
N LYS A 21 -11.11 18.20 6.14
CA LYS A 21 -9.89 18.74 6.75
C LYS A 21 -9.26 17.73 7.70
N VAL A 22 -10.04 17.07 8.55
CA VAL A 22 -9.52 16.02 9.46
C VAL A 22 -8.85 14.88 8.66
N ALA A 23 -9.46 14.41 7.56
CA ALA A 23 -8.87 13.39 6.71
C ALA A 23 -7.57 13.86 6.04
N GLU A 24 -7.52 15.11 5.57
CA GLU A 24 -6.32 15.71 4.99
C GLU A 24 -5.18 15.82 6.02
N GLU A 25 -5.46 16.29 7.24
CA GLU A 25 -4.47 16.36 8.32
C GLU A 25 -3.99 14.97 8.76
N TRP A 26 -4.88 13.97 8.74
CA TRP A 26 -4.49 12.59 8.99
C TRP A 26 -3.50 12.10 7.91
N ILE A 27 -3.80 12.31 6.63
CA ILE A 27 -2.88 11.96 5.54
C ILE A 27 -1.53 12.69 5.70
N ASN A 28 -1.54 13.98 6.06
CA ASN A 28 -0.31 14.74 6.32
C ASN A 28 0.53 14.08 7.42
N ARG A 29 -0.09 13.72 8.55
CA ARG A 29 0.57 13.04 9.67
C ARG A 29 1.19 11.71 9.23
N LEU A 30 0.49 10.93 8.41
CA LEU A 30 0.97 9.63 7.91
C LEU A 30 2.18 9.78 6.99
N LEU A 31 2.34 10.90 6.29
CA LEU A 31 3.46 11.18 5.40
C LEU A 31 4.70 11.72 6.13
N GLU A 32 4.58 12.07 7.41
CA GLU A 32 5.69 12.58 8.21
C GLU A 32 6.83 11.55 8.29
N PRO A 33 8.11 11.99 8.24
CA PRO A 33 9.26 11.10 8.29
C PRO A 33 9.26 10.15 9.49
N ASP A 34 8.85 10.63 10.67
CA ASP A 34 8.80 9.80 11.88
C ASP A 34 7.74 8.71 11.80
N TYR A 35 6.55 9.01 11.23
CA TYR A 35 5.54 7.97 11.04
C TYR A 35 6.01 6.91 10.04
N GLN A 36 6.62 7.35 8.93
CA GLN A 36 7.14 6.43 7.91
C GLN A 36 8.27 5.55 8.44
N VAL A 37 9.16 6.08 9.28
CA VAL A 37 10.29 5.31 9.80
C VAL A 37 9.86 4.43 10.96
N ASP A 38 9.22 5.01 11.98
CA ASP A 38 8.93 4.26 13.20
C ASP A 38 7.79 3.29 12.98
N TYR A 39 6.71 3.70 12.32
CA TYR A 39 5.56 2.81 12.15
C TYR A 39 5.64 1.97 10.88
N ILE A 40 5.79 2.59 9.70
CA ILE A 40 5.75 1.85 8.43
C ILE A 40 6.94 0.90 8.28
N VAL A 41 8.17 1.37 8.52
CA VAL A 41 9.38 0.56 8.34
C VAL A 41 9.61 -0.40 9.51
N ARG A 42 9.51 0.04 10.76
CA ARG A 42 9.95 -0.76 11.91
C ARG A 42 8.85 -1.62 12.51
N GLU A 43 7.64 -1.10 12.66
CA GLU A 43 6.53 -1.86 13.24
C GLU A 43 5.82 -2.76 12.22
N ILE A 44 5.50 -2.24 11.02
CA ILE A 44 4.77 -3.01 10.00
C ILE A 44 5.72 -3.72 9.01
N ALA A 45 6.99 -3.35 8.96
CA ALA A 45 7.98 -3.90 8.03
C ALA A 45 7.61 -3.73 6.54
N LEU A 46 7.05 -2.56 6.19
CA LEU A 46 6.69 -2.19 4.82
C LEU A 46 7.64 -1.14 4.22
N GLY A 47 7.56 -1.02 2.89
CA GLY A 47 8.27 0.02 2.15
C GLY A 47 7.64 1.40 2.41
N PRO A 48 8.44 2.42 2.81
CA PRO A 48 7.94 3.77 2.98
C PRO A 48 7.74 4.43 1.61
N VAL A 49 6.84 5.42 1.56
CA VAL A 49 6.57 6.21 0.34
C VAL A 49 7.24 7.57 0.33
N THR A 50 7.70 8.03 1.49
CA THR A 50 8.39 9.31 1.64
C THR A 50 9.90 9.14 1.39
N THR A 51 10.47 9.98 0.52
CA THR A 51 11.85 9.86 0.04
C THR A 51 12.90 10.58 0.91
N ASN A 52 12.48 11.48 1.81
CA ASN A 52 13.38 12.30 2.63
C ASN A 52 13.70 11.70 4.01
N ILE A 53 13.68 10.37 4.12
CA ILE A 53 13.86 9.62 5.38
C ILE A 53 15.26 9.01 5.55
N ASP A 54 16.13 9.15 4.54
CA ASP A 54 17.43 8.46 4.47
C ASP A 54 18.30 8.68 5.73
N ALA A 55 18.32 9.90 6.28
CA ALA A 55 19.08 10.23 7.48
C ALA A 55 18.59 9.50 8.75
N ARG A 56 17.37 8.96 8.73
CA ARG A 56 16.72 8.29 9.88
C ARG A 56 16.80 6.76 9.82
N LEU A 57 17.25 6.21 8.68
CA LEU A 57 17.38 4.78 8.46
C LEU A 57 18.79 4.30 8.80
N THR A 58 18.87 3.13 9.43
CA THR A 58 20.11 2.37 9.60
C THR A 58 20.62 1.85 8.24
N ALA A 59 21.91 1.52 8.16
CA ALA A 59 22.49 0.93 6.94
C ALA A 59 21.75 -0.34 6.48
N LYS A 60 21.34 -1.18 7.45
CA LYS A 60 20.58 -2.41 7.19
C LYS A 60 19.18 -2.11 6.63
N GLU A 61 18.48 -1.14 7.19
CA GLU A 61 17.16 -0.72 6.67
C GLU A 61 17.29 -0.15 5.25
N LYS A 62 18.32 0.66 4.98
CA LYS A 62 18.57 1.20 3.63
C LYS A 62 18.81 0.10 2.61
N GLU A 63 19.61 -0.90 2.96
CA GLU A 63 19.89 -2.05 2.11
C GLU A 63 18.60 -2.85 1.83
N MET A 64 17.84 -3.18 2.87
CA MET A 64 16.59 -3.95 2.77
C MET A 64 15.53 -3.22 1.94
N LEU A 65 15.42 -1.90 2.09
CA LEU A 65 14.45 -1.07 1.39
C LEU A 65 14.94 -0.61 0.01
N HIS A 66 16.19 -0.91 -0.34
CA HIS A 66 16.86 -0.42 -1.54
C HIS A 66 16.83 1.12 -1.69
N VAL A 67 16.88 1.83 -0.56
CA VAL A 67 16.93 3.30 -0.54
C VAL A 67 18.24 3.76 -1.19
N GLY A 68 18.17 4.74 -2.09
CA GLY A 68 19.34 5.23 -2.82
C GLY A 68 19.83 4.30 -3.94
N THR A 69 19.05 3.27 -4.31
CA THR A 69 19.33 2.42 -5.49
C THR A 69 18.43 2.84 -6.65
N PRO A 70 18.90 3.66 -7.61
CA PRO A 70 18.08 4.11 -8.74
C PRO A 70 17.50 2.93 -9.52
N ASP A 71 16.26 3.10 -10.01
CA ASP A 71 15.54 2.11 -10.82
C ASP A 71 15.30 0.73 -10.19
N PHE A 72 15.65 0.51 -8.91
CA PHE A 72 15.42 -0.79 -8.27
C PHE A 72 13.95 -1.23 -8.40
N PHE A 73 13.02 -0.36 -8.03
CA PHE A 73 11.58 -0.67 -8.12
C PHE A 73 11.13 -0.91 -9.55
N LYS A 74 11.58 -0.08 -10.50
CA LYS A 74 11.24 -0.20 -11.91
C LYS A 74 11.69 -1.53 -12.52
N ASN A 75 12.88 -2.02 -12.12
CA ASN A 75 13.48 -3.21 -12.69
C ASN A 75 13.09 -4.50 -11.95
N ASN A 76 12.73 -4.41 -10.66
CA ASN A 76 12.51 -5.59 -9.81
C ASN A 76 11.07 -5.76 -9.32
N ARG A 77 10.20 -4.74 -9.49
CA ARG A 77 8.79 -4.83 -9.09
C ARG A 77 7.88 -4.71 -10.31
N ILE A 78 6.96 -5.65 -10.43
CA ILE A 78 5.87 -5.62 -11.40
C ILE A 78 4.60 -5.28 -10.63
N LEU A 79 3.99 -4.14 -10.95
CA LEU A 79 2.68 -3.76 -10.44
C LEU A 79 1.60 -4.58 -11.14
N LEU A 80 0.57 -4.95 -10.38
CA LEU A 80 -0.59 -5.62 -10.93
C LEU A 80 -1.32 -4.66 -11.89
N PRO A 81 -1.62 -5.07 -13.13
CA PRO A 81 -2.30 -4.19 -14.07
C PRO A 81 -3.75 -4.01 -13.68
N THR A 82 -4.39 -2.96 -14.22
CA THR A 82 -5.85 -2.82 -14.12
C THR A 82 -6.51 -3.86 -15.02
N PHE A 83 -7.30 -4.74 -14.42
CA PHE A 83 -7.99 -5.81 -15.14
C PHE A 83 -9.32 -5.37 -15.73
N SER A 84 -9.64 -5.88 -16.93
CA SER A 84 -10.97 -5.70 -17.50
C SER A 84 -12.03 -6.44 -16.66
N ARG A 85 -13.31 -6.17 -16.90
CA ARG A 85 -14.39 -6.94 -16.28
C ARG A 85 -14.32 -8.43 -16.67
N ARG A 86 -13.92 -8.74 -17.91
CA ARG A 86 -13.79 -10.12 -18.39
C ARG A 86 -12.68 -10.87 -17.64
N ASP A 87 -11.53 -10.23 -17.47
CA ASP A 87 -10.39 -10.83 -16.76
C ASP A 87 -10.75 -11.11 -15.30
N ARG A 88 -11.37 -10.14 -14.61
CA ARG A 88 -11.83 -10.30 -13.22
C ARG A 88 -12.81 -11.46 -13.07
N ASN A 89 -13.79 -11.58 -13.97
CA ASN A 89 -14.73 -12.70 -13.95
C ASN A 89 -14.01 -14.04 -14.18
N GLY A 90 -13.03 -14.08 -15.08
CA GLY A 90 -12.20 -15.26 -15.32
C GLY A 90 -11.41 -15.67 -14.08
N PHE A 91 -10.71 -14.71 -13.44
CA PHE A 91 -9.97 -14.98 -12.20
C PHE A 91 -10.87 -15.45 -11.05
N MET A 92 -12.07 -14.87 -10.91
CA MET A 92 -13.03 -15.31 -9.89
C MET A 92 -13.48 -16.76 -10.10
N LEU A 93 -13.72 -17.17 -11.35
CA LEU A 93 -14.05 -18.56 -11.68
C LEU A 93 -12.87 -19.49 -11.33
N LEU A 94 -11.67 -19.13 -11.76
CA LEU A 94 -10.46 -19.92 -11.47
C LEU A 94 -10.22 -20.05 -9.96
N TRP A 95 -10.39 -18.97 -9.21
CA TRP A 95 -10.25 -18.96 -7.76
C TRP A 95 -11.29 -19.85 -7.08
N LYS A 96 -12.56 -19.78 -7.51
CA LYS A 96 -13.64 -20.62 -6.97
C LYS A 96 -13.38 -22.10 -7.19
N GLU A 97 -12.89 -22.48 -8.36
CA GLU A 97 -12.54 -23.89 -8.63
C GLU A 97 -11.30 -24.31 -7.83
N ALA A 98 -10.28 -23.45 -7.73
CA ALA A 98 -9.07 -23.73 -6.97
C ALA A 98 -9.34 -23.90 -5.46
N THR A 99 -10.32 -23.18 -4.93
CA THR A 99 -10.69 -23.21 -3.50
C THR A 99 -11.86 -24.16 -3.20
N LYS A 100 -12.30 -24.94 -4.18
CA LYS A 100 -13.43 -25.86 -4.03
C LYS A 100 -13.15 -26.92 -2.97
N GLY A 101 -14.06 -27.02 -1.99
CA GLY A 101 -13.94 -27.96 -0.87
C GLY A 101 -12.96 -27.53 0.21
N ILE A 102 -12.31 -26.37 0.06
CA ILE A 102 -11.58 -25.71 1.13
C ILE A 102 -12.60 -24.83 1.87
N PRO A 103 -12.83 -25.04 3.18
CA PRO A 103 -13.60 -24.09 3.96
C PRO A 103 -12.81 -22.79 4.04
N LEU A 104 -13.20 -21.81 3.23
CA LEU A 104 -12.74 -20.45 3.38
C LEU A 104 -13.56 -19.83 4.51
N GLU A 105 -12.91 -19.27 5.53
CA GLU A 105 -13.59 -18.34 6.41
C GLU A 105 -14.10 -17.19 5.53
N GLU A 106 -15.40 -16.88 5.63
CA GLU A 106 -15.93 -15.70 4.96
C GLU A 106 -15.15 -14.49 5.48
N ALA A 107 -14.52 -13.76 4.57
CA ALA A 107 -13.91 -12.49 4.93
C ALA A 107 -15.03 -11.62 5.53
N ILE A 108 -14.83 -11.18 6.77
CA ILE A 108 -15.76 -10.27 7.43
C ILE A 108 -15.78 -8.99 6.58
N ASP A 109 -16.91 -8.75 5.93
CA ASP A 109 -17.20 -7.54 5.13
C ASP A 109 -17.12 -6.25 5.97
#